data_AF-A0A0J1FDW9-F1
#
_entry.id   AF-A0A0J1FDW9-F1
#
_cell.length_a   1.000
_cell.length_b   1.000
_cell.length_c   1.000
_cell.angle_alpha   90.00
_cell.angle_beta   90.00
_cell.angle_gamma   90.00
#
_symmetry.space_group_name_H-M   'P 1'
#
loop_
_entity.id
_entity.type
_entity.pdbx_description
1 polymer ?
#
loop_
_entity_poly.entity_id
_entity_poly.type
_entity_poly.pdbx_seq_one_letter_code
_entity_poly.pdbx_strand_id
1 'polypeptide(L)'
;MATDVAPGYDHITAAIGGALAGAAGADFLYYVTPAEHLGLPTEEDVKEGVIAARIAAHAADLARGNKRAWEEDRQMAQARVARNIEGQRVDTIQ
;
A
#
# COMPACT_ATOMS: atom_id res chain seq x y z
N MET A 1 -10.74 6.53 -6.06
CA MET A 1 -10.89 6.61 -4.58
C MET A 1 -12.14 5.85 -4.17
N ALA A 2 -12.19 5.30 -2.95
CA ALA A 2 -13.34 4.54 -2.46
C ALA A 2 -14.45 5.41 -1.86
N THR A 3 -14.14 6.66 -1.49
CA THR A 3 -15.09 7.64 -0.93
C THR A 3 -14.51 9.05 -1.08
N ASP A 4 -15.38 10.05 -1.12
CA ASP A 4 -15.03 11.46 -1.35
C ASP A 4 -15.06 12.32 -0.08
N VAL A 5 -15.41 11.74 1.08
CA VAL A 5 -15.63 12.48 2.35
C VAL A 5 -14.39 12.56 3.24
N ALA A 6 -13.19 12.39 2.68
CA ALA A 6 -11.94 12.36 3.44
C ALA A 6 -10.77 13.15 2.79
N PRO A 7 -10.97 14.42 2.39
CA PRO A 7 -9.88 15.23 1.84
C PRO A 7 -8.73 15.35 2.85
N GLY A 8 -7.49 15.31 2.36
CA GLY A 8 -6.30 15.18 3.21
C GLY A 8 -5.90 13.72 3.48
N TYR A 9 -6.81 12.77 3.23
CA TYR A 9 -6.60 11.33 3.43
C TYR A 9 -6.87 10.53 2.14
N ASP A 10 -6.82 11.20 1.00
CA ASP A 10 -7.18 10.64 -0.29
C ASP A 10 -6.24 9.52 -0.75
N HIS A 11 -4.98 9.54 -0.29
CA HIS A 11 -4.07 8.42 -0.42
C HIS A 11 -4.59 7.11 0.24
N ILE A 12 -5.31 7.21 1.36
CA ILE A 12 -5.95 6.06 2.04
C ILE A 12 -7.19 5.59 1.27
N THR A 13 -8.06 6.53 0.89
CA THR A 13 -9.27 6.19 0.12
C THR A 13 -8.92 5.61 -1.25
N ALA A 14 -7.84 6.09 -1.86
CA ALA A 14 -7.26 5.55 -3.09
C ALA A 14 -6.64 4.17 -2.87
N ALA A 15 -5.89 3.94 -1.80
CA ALA A 15 -5.28 2.63 -1.52
C ALA A 15 -6.34 1.52 -1.37
N ILE A 16 -7.47 1.78 -0.70
CA ILE A 16 -8.58 0.83 -0.58
C ILE A 16 -9.15 0.48 -1.97
N GLY A 17 -9.48 1.51 -2.77
CA GLY A 17 -9.99 1.29 -4.12
C GLY A 17 -8.98 0.63 -5.05
N GLY A 18 -7.71 0.99 -4.91
CA GLY A 18 -6.59 0.46 -5.68
C GLY A 18 -6.33 -1.01 -5.40
N ALA A 19 -6.38 -1.44 -4.13
CA ALA A 19 -6.24 -2.85 -3.78
C ALA A 19 -7.39 -3.69 -4.39
N LEU A 20 -8.63 -3.21 -4.32
CA LEU A 20 -9.78 -3.87 -4.92
C LEU A 20 -9.68 -3.93 -6.45
N ALA A 21 -9.30 -2.83 -7.10
CA ALA A 21 -9.11 -2.76 -8.54
C ALA A 21 -7.97 -3.68 -9.00
N GLY A 22 -6.84 -3.67 -8.29
CA GLY A 22 -5.70 -4.53 -8.55
C GLY A 22 -6.07 -6.01 -8.43
N ALA A 23 -6.78 -6.39 -7.35
CA ALA A 23 -7.28 -7.75 -7.17
C ALA A 23 -8.24 -8.18 -8.29
N ALA A 24 -9.03 -7.24 -8.82
CA ALA A 24 -9.93 -7.46 -9.95
C ALA A 24 -9.24 -7.48 -11.33
N GLY A 25 -7.93 -7.27 -11.39
CA GLY A 25 -7.14 -7.39 -12.62
C GLY A 25 -6.58 -6.09 -13.19
N ALA A 26 -6.64 -4.97 -12.46
CA ALA A 26 -5.86 -3.79 -12.84
C ALA A 26 -4.37 -4.07 -12.67
N ASP A 27 -3.58 -3.84 -13.73
CA ASP A 27 -2.14 -4.12 -13.73
C ASP A 27 -1.27 -2.92 -13.34
N PHE A 28 -1.87 -1.72 -13.18
CA PHE A 28 -1.18 -0.51 -12.78
C PHE A 28 -2.03 0.35 -11.86
N LEU A 29 -1.43 0.84 -10.77
CA LEU A 29 -2.05 1.78 -9.82
C LEU A 29 -1.29 3.10 -9.84
N TYR A 30 -2.02 4.21 -10.07
CA TYR A 30 -1.51 5.54 -9.79
C TYR A 30 -1.58 5.80 -8.30
N TYR A 31 -0.52 6.37 -7.74
CA TYR A 31 -0.55 6.85 -6.36
C TYR A 31 -1.34 8.14 -6.26
N VAL A 32 -1.91 8.37 -5.08
CA VAL A 32 -2.63 9.59 -4.72
C VAL A 32 -1.96 10.12 -3.46
N THR A 33 -1.78 11.42 -3.36
CA THR A 33 -1.12 12.05 -2.21
C THR A 33 -2.14 12.53 -1.18
N PRO A 34 -1.74 12.79 0.08
CA PRO A 34 -2.60 13.50 1.05
C PRO A 34 -3.09 14.85 0.53
N ALA A 35 -2.27 15.55 -0.25
CA ALA A 35 -2.58 16.87 -0.81
C ALA A 35 -3.56 16.85 -2.00
N GLU A 36 -3.98 15.66 -2.47
CA GLU A 36 -4.96 15.55 -3.55
C GLU A 36 -6.22 16.40 -3.23
N HIS A 37 -6.73 17.10 -4.24
CA HIS A 37 -7.83 18.08 -4.12
C HIS A 37 -7.57 19.30 -3.22
N LEU A 38 -6.46 19.38 -2.50
CA LEU A 38 -6.14 20.46 -1.55
C LEU A 38 -4.99 21.37 -2.01
N GLY A 39 -4.09 20.88 -2.84
CA GLY A 39 -2.99 21.69 -3.36
C GLY A 39 -1.89 20.87 -4.03
N LEU A 40 -0.73 21.51 -4.20
CA LEU A 40 0.47 20.82 -4.68
C LEU A 40 1.09 19.99 -3.54
N PRO A 41 1.54 18.75 -3.81
CA PRO A 41 2.12 17.91 -2.78
C PRO A 41 3.52 18.39 -2.39
N THR A 42 3.84 18.22 -1.11
CA THR A 42 5.21 18.27 -0.59
C THR A 42 5.96 16.96 -0.88
N GLU A 43 7.26 16.92 -0.58
CA GLU A 43 8.04 15.68 -0.70
C GLU A 43 7.51 14.54 0.19
N GLU A 44 7.04 14.86 1.40
CA GLU A 44 6.47 13.84 2.29
C GLU A 44 5.11 13.34 1.77
N ASP A 45 4.28 14.23 1.21
CA ASP A 45 3.01 13.84 0.59
C ASP A 45 3.22 12.84 -0.57
N VAL A 46 4.27 13.05 -1.36
CA VAL A 46 4.64 12.14 -2.44
C VAL A 46 5.05 10.78 -1.87
N LYS A 47 5.90 10.77 -0.84
CA LYS A 47 6.37 9.54 -0.20
C LYS A 47 5.22 8.76 0.42
N GLU A 48 4.33 9.41 1.17
CA GLU A 48 3.16 8.77 1.76
C GLU A 48 2.25 8.15 0.70
N GLY A 49 1.98 8.88 -0.39
CA GLY A 49 1.18 8.36 -1.48
C GLY A 49 1.80 7.14 -2.16
N VAL A 50 3.11 7.17 -2.42
CA VAL A 50 3.83 6.03 -3.01
C VAL A 50 3.79 4.80 -2.09
N ILE A 51 4.02 4.97 -0.78
CA ILE A 51 3.94 3.88 0.19
C ILE A 51 2.52 3.29 0.21
N ALA A 52 1.49 4.13 0.27
CA ALA A 52 0.10 3.70 0.26
C ALA A 52 -0.26 2.89 -1.00
N ALA A 53 0.19 3.35 -2.18
CA ALA A 53 0.00 2.64 -3.43
C ALA A 53 0.76 1.30 -3.48
N ARG A 54 1.99 1.23 -2.95
CA ARG A 54 2.76 -0.01 -2.86
C ARG A 54 2.12 -1.04 -1.94
N ILE A 55 1.57 -0.60 -0.80
CA ILE A 55 0.81 -1.47 0.11
C ILE A 55 -0.44 -2.01 -0.61
N ALA A 56 -1.18 -1.15 -1.33
CA ALA A 56 -2.35 -1.56 -2.09
C ALA A 56 -2.00 -2.56 -3.21
N ALA A 57 -0.90 -2.34 -3.93
CA ALA A 57 -0.41 -3.25 -4.96
C ALA A 57 -0.02 -4.61 -4.37
N HIS A 58 0.70 -4.63 -3.25
CA HIS A 58 1.06 -5.86 -2.55
C HIS A 58 -0.17 -6.64 -2.07
N ALA A 59 -1.16 -5.95 -1.50
CA ALA A 59 -2.42 -6.57 -1.10
C ALA A 59 -3.17 -7.18 -2.31
N ALA A 60 -3.17 -6.49 -3.46
CA ALA A 60 -3.71 -7.02 -4.70
C ALA A 60 -2.95 -8.27 -5.21
N ASP A 61 -1.62 -8.25 -5.14
CA ASP A 61 -0.78 -9.39 -5.50
C ASP A 61 -1.09 -10.63 -4.63
N LEU A 62 -1.24 -10.45 -3.31
CA LEU A 62 -1.66 -11.51 -2.40
C LEU A 62 -3.01 -12.11 -2.80
N ALA A 63 -4.00 -11.24 -3.06
CA ALA A 63 -5.35 -11.64 -3.48
C ALA A 63 -5.34 -12.40 -4.82
N ARG A 64 -4.42 -12.06 -5.73
CA ARG A 64 -4.21 -12.74 -7.02
C ARG A 64 -3.37 -14.02 -6.91
N GLY A 65 -2.94 -14.41 -5.71
CA GLY A 65 -2.16 -15.63 -5.48
C GLY A 65 -0.70 -15.53 -5.93
N ASN A 66 -0.14 -14.32 -5.96
CA ASN A 66 1.27 -14.11 -6.30
C ASN A 66 2.18 -14.82 -5.28
N LYS A 67 2.90 -15.86 -5.73
CA LYS A 67 3.75 -16.69 -4.87
C LYS A 67 4.83 -15.90 -4.13
N ARG A 68 5.39 -14.86 -4.77
CA ARG A 68 6.44 -14.04 -4.17
C ARG A 68 5.86 -13.16 -3.06
N ALA A 69 4.73 -12.51 -3.30
CA ALA A 69 4.06 -11.70 -2.29
C ALA A 69 3.68 -12.53 -1.06
N TRP A 70 3.18 -13.76 -1.27
CA TRP A 70 2.87 -14.70 -0.17
C TRP A 70 4.11 -15.11 0.64
N GLU A 71 5.27 -15.27 -0.01
CA GLU A 71 6.51 -15.58 0.69
C GLU A 71 6.98 -14.40 1.55
N GLU A 72 6.94 -13.18 1.02
CA GLU A 72 7.26 -11.94 1.74
C GLU A 72 6.35 -11.77 2.97
N ASP A 73 5.03 -11.97 2.83
CA ASP A 73 4.08 -11.92 3.94
C ASP A 73 4.35 -12.99 5.01
N ARG A 74 4.69 -14.21 4.56
CA ARG A 74 5.01 -15.32 5.47
C ARG A 74 6.27 -15.05 6.28
N GLN A 75 7.31 -14.49 5.65
CA GLN A 75 8.56 -14.11 6.33
C GLN A 75 8.30 -13.05 7.41
N MET A 76 7.54 -12.01 7.07
CA MET A 76 7.10 -10.99 8.04
C MET A 76 6.32 -11.61 9.21
N ALA A 77 5.38 -12.53 8.93
CA ALA A 77 4.60 -13.21 9.96
C ALA A 77 5.48 -14.08 10.88
N GLN A 78 6.46 -14.80 10.31
CA GLN A 78 7.43 -15.59 11.08
C GLN A 78 8.29 -14.69 11.97
N ALA A 79 8.79 -13.55 11.45
CA ALA A 79 9.56 -12.58 12.22
C ALA A 79 8.76 -12.00 13.38
N ARG A 80 7.46 -11.71 13.19
CA ARG A 80 6.54 -11.26 14.25
C ARG A 80 6.37 -12.30 15.36
N VAL A 81 6.14 -13.58 14.99
CA VAL A 81 6.02 -14.68 15.95
C VAL A 81 7.32 -14.87 16.74
N ALA A 82 8.47 -14.80 16.08
CA ALA A 82 9.79 -14.89 16.70
C ALA A 82 10.18 -13.65 17.53
N ARG A 83 9.37 -12.58 17.51
CA ARG A 83 9.71 -11.26 18.09
C ARG A 83 11.03 -10.70 17.56
N ASN A 84 11.42 -11.06 16.34
CA ASN A 84 12.61 -10.53 15.68
C ASN A 84 12.27 -9.14 15.10
N ILE A 85 12.60 -8.08 15.82
CA ILE A 85 12.33 -6.70 15.39
C ILE A 85 13.17 -6.31 14.18
N GLU A 86 14.42 -6.79 14.11
CA GLU A 86 15.30 -6.46 12.99
C GLU A 86 14.78 -7.07 11.69
N GLY A 87 14.37 -8.34 11.72
CA GLY A 87 13.73 -8.99 10.57
C GLY A 87 12.46 -8.26 10.11
N GLN A 88 11.63 -7.79 11.05
CA GLN A 88 10.45 -7.00 10.70
C GLN A 88 10.80 -5.67 10.03
N ARG A 89 11.92 -5.03 10.38
CA ARG A 89 12.33 -3.75 9.77
C ARG A 89 12.85 -3.93 8.35
N VAL A 90 13.64 -4.96 8.10
CA VAL A 90 14.25 -5.24 6.79
C VAL A 90 13.19 -5.60 5.75
N ASP A 91 12.18 -6.37 6.15
CA ASP A 91 11.17 -6.91 5.22
C ASP A 91 9.93 -5.99 5.09
N THR A 92 9.94 -4.79 5.68
CA THR A 92 8.82 -3.85 5.63
C THR A 92 8.77 -3.10 4.29
N ILE A 93 7.57 -2.89 3.75
CA ILE A 93 7.34 -1.96 2.64
C ILE A 93 7.64 -0.53 3.14
N GLN A 94 8.76 0.03 2.69
CA GLN A 94 9.20 1.41 2.94
C GLN A 94 9.00 2.30 1.72
#